data_AF-A0A951PRS0-F1
#
_entry.id   AF-A0A951PRS0-F1
#
_cell.length_a   1.000
_cell.length_b   1.000
_cell.length_c   1.000
_cell.angle_alpha   90.00
_cell.angle_beta   90.00
_cell.angle_gamma   90.00
#
_symmetry.space_group_name_H-M   'P 1'
#
loop_
_entity.id
_entity.type
_entity.pdbx_description
1 polymer ?
#
loop_
_entity_poly.entity_id
_entity_poly.type
_entity_poly.pdbx_seq_one_letter_code
_entity_poly.pdbx_strand_id
1 'polypeptide(L)'
;MVKPHWDTEELVENWTLLPQELERVNKKVGANQIGFAILLKSFQLVARFPDSDAEIPDLIISYIASQLKIDPNLYSQYNWQGRSLKNHRAEIRQLFGFRTATLSDSEEMSNWLIENILPNEQRFEPLLQLIYQRFRELQIEPPTPQQVERLTRSAIHQHETKFCNQIFSQLTPTNIEQIDLLLTTEETNNIEKADSEKLQGKLKASDLAFAFTHLLGFQLMPRLKRIKTQKLYHPYTGHSDAYPNLQPILTRPINWDLIRQQYDQMVKYATALRLGTAETEAILKRFSKNPIIHPTYLALLELGRVIKTIFLCQYLEEEAVRREVNEGLNVVERWNGVNDFIFYGKGGEFASNRLETQELSVLSLHLLQICLVYVNTLMIQSVLAQKHWEQKLTATDLRAITPLIFSHVNPYGTFKLDMTERIARLTQLSVA
;
A
#
# COMPACT_ATOMS: atom_id res chain seq x y z
N MET A 1 -24.25 0.47 -18.01
CA MET A 1 -24.16 -0.66 -18.97
C MET A 1 -25.50 -1.39 -18.99
N VAL A 2 -25.84 -2.10 -20.08
CA VAL A 2 -26.98 -3.02 -20.09
C VAL A 2 -26.69 -4.16 -19.12
N LYS A 3 -27.63 -4.45 -18.21
CA LYS A 3 -27.55 -5.54 -17.24
C LYS A 3 -27.44 -6.90 -17.97
N PRO A 4 -26.67 -7.88 -17.48
CA PRO A 4 -26.54 -9.19 -18.15
C PRO A 4 -27.76 -10.11 -17.95
N HIS A 5 -28.51 -9.96 -16.87
CA HIS A 5 -29.69 -10.77 -16.56
C HIS A 5 -30.94 -9.91 -16.57
N TRP A 6 -32.00 -10.31 -17.27
CA TRP A 6 -33.26 -9.58 -17.33
C TRP A 6 -34.40 -10.52 -16.98
N ASP A 7 -35.36 -10.06 -16.19
CA ASP A 7 -36.63 -10.78 -16.03
C ASP A 7 -37.66 -10.35 -17.07
N THR A 8 -38.78 -11.04 -17.13
CA THR A 8 -39.84 -10.78 -18.11
C THR A 8 -40.53 -9.43 -17.92
N GLU A 9 -40.63 -8.93 -16.69
CA GLU A 9 -41.28 -7.64 -16.39
C GLU A 9 -40.36 -6.47 -16.81
N GLU A 10 -39.08 -6.53 -16.45
CA GLU A 10 -38.06 -5.58 -16.85
C GLU A 10 -37.93 -5.49 -18.38
N LEU A 11 -38.04 -6.62 -19.10
CA LEU A 11 -38.03 -6.62 -20.57
C LEU A 11 -39.24 -5.88 -21.15
N VAL A 12 -40.42 -6.11 -20.59
CA VAL A 12 -41.65 -5.43 -21.02
C VAL A 12 -41.54 -3.93 -20.77
N GLU A 13 -41.04 -3.52 -19.62
CA GLU A 13 -40.91 -2.10 -19.28
C GLU A 13 -39.86 -1.39 -20.15
N ASN A 14 -38.69 -2.00 -20.34
CA ASN A 14 -37.52 -1.32 -20.88
C ASN A 14 -37.28 -1.58 -22.37
N TRP A 15 -37.75 -2.70 -22.91
CA TRP A 15 -37.43 -3.16 -24.27
C TRP A 15 -38.64 -3.31 -25.19
N THR A 16 -39.84 -2.93 -24.73
CA THR A 16 -41.02 -2.81 -25.61
C THR A 16 -40.85 -1.63 -26.57
N LEU A 17 -41.11 -1.89 -27.86
CA LEU A 17 -41.11 -0.88 -28.92
C LEU A 17 -42.47 -0.18 -28.97
N LEU A 18 -42.44 1.13 -28.76
CA LEU A 18 -43.64 1.97 -28.83
C LEU A 18 -44.06 2.22 -30.29
N PRO A 19 -45.32 2.58 -30.58
CA PRO A 19 -45.79 2.78 -31.97
C PRO A 19 -44.94 3.76 -32.79
N GLN A 20 -44.49 4.86 -32.18
CA GLN A 20 -43.62 5.85 -32.83
C GLN A 20 -42.21 5.30 -33.13
N GLU A 21 -41.72 4.37 -32.31
CA GLU A 21 -40.44 3.70 -32.48
C GLU A 21 -40.55 2.67 -33.61
N LEU A 22 -41.65 1.90 -33.64
CA LEU A 22 -41.96 0.93 -34.70
C LEU A 22 -42.02 1.57 -36.08
N GLU A 23 -42.61 2.76 -36.22
CA GLU A 23 -42.61 3.50 -37.50
C GLU A 23 -41.21 3.78 -38.05
N ARG A 24 -40.22 3.99 -37.18
CA ARG A 24 -38.83 4.24 -37.58
C ARG A 24 -38.07 2.94 -37.82
N VAL A 25 -38.28 1.95 -36.97
CA VAL A 25 -37.69 0.62 -37.11
C VAL A 25 -38.14 -0.03 -38.42
N ASN A 26 -39.43 0.04 -38.75
CA ASN A 26 -39.99 -0.58 -39.97
C ASN A 26 -39.55 0.08 -41.28
N LYS A 27 -38.88 1.25 -41.24
CA LYS A 27 -38.24 1.85 -42.43
C LYS A 27 -36.91 1.17 -42.79
N LYS A 28 -36.36 0.35 -41.88
CA LYS A 28 -35.11 -0.39 -42.09
C LYS A 28 -35.44 -1.79 -42.62
N VAL A 29 -34.49 -2.41 -43.33
CA VAL A 29 -34.70 -3.68 -44.03
C VAL A 29 -33.71 -4.75 -43.54
N GLY A 30 -34.21 -5.97 -43.35
CA GLY A 30 -33.41 -7.14 -42.97
C GLY A 30 -32.72 -6.96 -41.61
N ALA A 31 -31.44 -7.34 -41.54
CA ALA A 31 -30.62 -7.23 -40.33
C ALA A 31 -30.55 -5.80 -39.75
N ASN A 32 -30.72 -4.77 -40.59
CA ASN A 32 -30.72 -3.37 -40.13
C ASN A 32 -31.96 -3.02 -39.29
N GLN A 33 -33.07 -3.74 -39.44
CA GLN A 33 -34.31 -3.52 -38.68
C GLN A 33 -34.12 -3.88 -37.21
N ILE A 34 -33.68 -5.11 -36.93
CA ILE A 34 -33.37 -5.55 -35.56
C ILE A 34 -32.20 -4.78 -34.96
N GLY A 35 -31.14 -4.53 -35.74
CA GLY A 35 -29.99 -3.75 -35.29
C GLY A 35 -30.37 -2.31 -34.90
N PHE A 36 -31.21 -1.63 -35.68
CA PHE A 36 -31.68 -0.29 -35.33
C PHE A 36 -32.56 -0.29 -34.06
N ALA A 37 -33.46 -1.25 -33.91
CA ALA A 37 -34.31 -1.38 -32.72
C ALA A 37 -33.50 -1.57 -31.44
N ILE A 38 -32.51 -2.46 -31.47
CA ILE A 38 -31.61 -2.70 -30.33
C ILE A 38 -30.81 -1.44 -29.98
N LEU A 39 -30.24 -0.74 -30.98
CA LEU A 39 -29.51 0.50 -30.75
C LEU A 39 -30.41 1.59 -30.14
N LEU A 40 -31.65 1.71 -30.63
CA LEU A 40 -32.60 2.70 -30.16
C LEU A 40 -32.94 2.49 -28.68
N LYS A 41 -33.34 1.26 -28.31
CA LYS A 41 -33.70 0.93 -26.92
C LYS A 41 -32.48 0.98 -25.99
N SER A 42 -31.33 0.47 -26.43
CA SER A 42 -30.08 0.58 -25.66
C SER A 42 -29.74 2.04 -25.34
N PHE A 43 -29.88 2.93 -26.32
CA PHE A 43 -29.62 4.35 -26.14
C PHE A 43 -30.65 5.02 -25.22
N GLN A 44 -31.93 4.66 -25.34
CA GLN A 44 -32.99 5.19 -24.47
C GLN A 44 -32.78 4.84 -22.99
N LEU A 45 -32.31 3.62 -22.71
CA LEU A 45 -32.09 3.14 -21.35
C LEU A 45 -30.84 3.73 -20.72
N VAL A 46 -29.71 3.68 -21.45
CA VAL A 46 -28.38 3.91 -20.87
C VAL A 46 -27.69 5.16 -21.43
N ALA A 47 -28.31 5.88 -22.38
CA ALA A 47 -27.74 7.04 -23.09
C ALA A 47 -26.39 6.77 -23.77
N ARG A 48 -26.12 5.50 -24.13
CA ARG A 48 -24.88 5.03 -24.77
C ARG A 48 -25.21 3.95 -25.80
N PHE A 49 -24.45 3.89 -26.89
CA PHE A 49 -24.51 2.75 -27.81
C PHE A 49 -23.63 1.58 -27.33
N PRO A 50 -24.04 0.33 -27.55
CA PRO A 50 -23.19 -0.85 -27.37
C PRO A 50 -21.94 -0.76 -28.28
N ASP A 51 -20.78 -1.20 -27.78
CA ASP A 51 -19.55 -1.22 -28.57
C ASP A 51 -19.45 -2.45 -29.47
N SER A 52 -20.07 -3.56 -29.09
CA SER A 52 -20.13 -4.81 -29.85
C SER A 52 -21.48 -5.50 -29.72
N ASP A 53 -21.71 -6.50 -30.56
CA ASP A 53 -22.86 -7.42 -30.47
C ASP A 53 -22.92 -8.17 -29.14
N ALA A 54 -21.75 -8.54 -28.59
CA ALA A 54 -21.61 -9.28 -27.33
C ALA A 54 -22.09 -8.52 -26.08
N GLU A 55 -22.26 -7.20 -26.14
CA GLU A 55 -22.84 -6.41 -25.03
C GLU A 55 -24.36 -6.65 -24.87
N ILE A 56 -25.03 -7.24 -25.87
CA ILE A 56 -26.47 -7.43 -25.88
C ILE A 56 -26.82 -8.91 -25.61
N PRO A 57 -27.48 -9.24 -24.48
CA PRO A 57 -27.94 -10.59 -24.20
C PRO A 57 -28.91 -11.16 -25.26
N ASP A 58 -28.79 -12.45 -25.57
CA ASP A 58 -29.65 -13.19 -26.51
C ASP A 58 -31.16 -13.08 -26.18
N LEU A 59 -31.47 -12.96 -24.89
CA LEU A 59 -32.84 -12.77 -24.41
C LEU A 59 -33.46 -11.47 -24.95
N ILE A 60 -32.70 -10.38 -24.98
CA ILE A 60 -33.15 -9.09 -25.52
C ILE A 60 -33.32 -9.18 -27.03
N ILE A 61 -32.38 -9.84 -27.73
CA ILE A 61 -32.44 -10.04 -29.17
C ILE A 61 -33.70 -10.82 -29.54
N SER A 62 -33.98 -11.90 -28.82
CA SER A 62 -35.16 -12.75 -29.03
C SER A 62 -36.45 -12.00 -28.74
N TYR A 63 -36.48 -11.19 -27.68
CA TYR A 63 -37.64 -10.40 -27.29
C TYR A 63 -37.99 -9.35 -28.35
N ILE A 64 -37.02 -8.57 -28.82
CA ILE A 64 -37.24 -7.56 -29.87
C ILE A 64 -37.61 -8.22 -31.21
N ALA A 65 -36.96 -9.33 -31.56
CA ALA A 65 -37.29 -10.09 -32.77
C ALA A 65 -38.75 -10.56 -32.78
N SER A 66 -39.26 -11.00 -31.62
CA SER A 66 -40.66 -11.42 -31.47
C SER A 66 -41.65 -10.27 -31.72
N GLN A 67 -41.32 -9.06 -31.25
CA GLN A 67 -42.14 -7.85 -31.48
C GLN A 67 -42.16 -7.45 -32.96
N LEU A 68 -41.02 -7.61 -33.65
CA LEU A 68 -40.87 -7.29 -35.07
C LEU A 68 -41.35 -8.40 -36.02
N LYS A 69 -41.68 -9.59 -35.47
CA LYS A 69 -42.07 -10.80 -36.23
C LYS A 69 -41.02 -11.23 -37.25
N ILE A 70 -39.75 -11.22 -36.85
CA ILE A 70 -38.57 -11.60 -37.65
C ILE A 70 -37.75 -12.69 -36.95
N ASP A 71 -36.89 -13.37 -37.69
CA ASP A 71 -35.96 -14.36 -37.12
C ASP A 71 -34.87 -13.66 -36.28
N PRO A 72 -34.68 -14.01 -34.99
CA PRO A 72 -33.62 -13.47 -34.14
C PRO A 72 -32.21 -13.62 -34.75
N ASN A 73 -31.97 -14.66 -35.54
CA ASN A 73 -30.67 -14.91 -36.17
C ASN A 73 -30.28 -13.82 -37.17
N LEU A 74 -31.22 -13.01 -37.66
CA LEU A 74 -30.92 -11.87 -38.53
C LEU A 74 -30.03 -10.82 -37.85
N TYR A 75 -30.03 -10.75 -36.52
CA TYR A 75 -29.14 -9.84 -35.79
C TYR A 75 -27.66 -10.18 -36.00
N SER A 76 -27.30 -11.46 -36.12
CA SER A 76 -25.92 -11.90 -36.39
C SER A 76 -25.37 -11.37 -37.73
N GLN A 77 -26.28 -11.03 -38.66
CA GLN A 77 -25.95 -10.46 -39.98
C GLN A 77 -25.83 -8.93 -39.94
N TYR A 78 -26.12 -8.29 -38.80
CA TYR A 78 -26.03 -6.84 -38.67
C TYR A 78 -24.56 -6.39 -38.68
N ASN A 79 -24.21 -5.49 -39.59
CA ASN A 79 -22.83 -5.06 -39.76
C ASN A 79 -22.43 -3.98 -38.74
N TRP A 80 -21.73 -4.42 -37.69
CA TRP A 80 -21.19 -3.59 -36.60
C TRP A 80 -20.03 -2.66 -36.99
N GLN A 81 -19.55 -2.71 -38.23
CA GLN A 81 -18.48 -1.83 -38.75
C GLN A 81 -18.93 -1.04 -39.99
N GLY A 82 -20.17 -1.24 -40.43
CA GLY A 82 -20.68 -0.72 -41.68
C GLY A 82 -21.13 0.75 -41.64
N ARG A 83 -21.38 1.32 -42.82
CA ARG A 83 -21.95 2.68 -42.98
C ARG A 83 -23.35 2.78 -42.36
N SER A 84 -24.14 1.71 -42.39
CA SER A 84 -25.48 1.68 -41.79
C SER A 84 -25.46 1.92 -40.30
N LEU A 85 -24.50 1.34 -39.55
CA LEU A 85 -24.35 1.58 -38.11
C LEU A 85 -24.07 3.06 -37.82
N LYS A 86 -23.15 3.69 -38.58
CA LYS A 86 -22.84 5.12 -38.42
C LYS A 86 -24.07 5.99 -38.65
N ASN A 87 -24.85 5.69 -39.69
CA ASN A 87 -26.10 6.38 -39.99
C ASN A 87 -27.16 6.18 -38.89
N HIS A 88 -27.31 4.95 -38.38
CA HIS A 88 -28.25 4.63 -37.30
C HIS A 88 -27.90 5.38 -36.02
N ARG A 89 -26.63 5.37 -35.60
CA ARG A 89 -26.17 6.12 -34.42
C ARG A 89 -26.41 7.63 -34.59
N ALA A 90 -26.15 8.18 -35.77
CA ALA A 90 -26.42 9.59 -36.05
C ALA A 90 -27.92 9.92 -35.98
N GLU A 91 -28.78 9.08 -36.55
CA GLU A 91 -30.24 9.23 -36.49
C GLU A 91 -30.76 9.17 -35.05
N ILE A 92 -30.29 8.20 -34.26
CA ILE A 92 -30.70 8.03 -32.85
C ILE A 92 -30.22 9.21 -32.00
N ARG A 93 -29.00 9.70 -32.20
CA ARG A 93 -28.51 10.92 -31.54
C ARG A 93 -29.41 12.12 -31.82
N GLN A 94 -29.72 12.35 -33.10
CA GLN A 94 -30.59 13.45 -33.51
C GLN A 94 -31.99 13.32 -32.88
N LEU A 95 -32.50 12.09 -32.72
CA LEU A 95 -33.79 11.83 -32.09
C LEU A 95 -33.86 12.24 -30.63
N PHE A 96 -32.81 11.96 -29.87
CA PHE A 96 -32.76 12.27 -28.44
C PHE A 96 -32.10 13.62 -28.13
N GLY A 97 -31.67 14.37 -29.15
CA GLY A 97 -30.97 15.64 -28.99
C GLY A 97 -29.52 15.50 -28.50
N PHE A 98 -28.91 14.32 -28.66
CA PHE A 98 -27.55 14.06 -28.21
C PHE A 98 -26.52 14.44 -29.26
N ARG A 99 -25.34 14.87 -28.81
CA ARG A 99 -24.14 15.04 -29.65
C ARG A 99 -23.01 14.13 -29.20
N THR A 100 -22.05 13.88 -30.08
CA THR A 100 -20.83 13.13 -29.74
C THR A 100 -19.92 13.95 -28.82
N ALA A 101 -19.31 13.29 -27.83
CA ALA A 101 -18.28 13.91 -27.00
C ALA A 101 -17.07 14.37 -27.83
N THR A 102 -16.58 15.55 -27.51
CA THR A 102 -15.35 16.15 -28.02
C THR A 102 -14.24 16.07 -26.97
N LEU A 103 -13.02 16.46 -27.36
CA LEU A 103 -11.91 16.59 -26.39
C LEU A 103 -12.21 17.67 -25.34
N SER A 104 -12.83 18.80 -25.74
CA SER A 104 -13.25 19.86 -24.81
C SER A 104 -14.22 19.34 -23.76
N ASP A 105 -15.20 18.52 -24.15
CA ASP A 105 -16.15 17.95 -23.19
C ASP A 105 -15.48 17.02 -22.17
N SER A 106 -14.44 16.31 -22.60
CA SER A 106 -13.67 15.44 -21.72
C SER A 106 -12.85 16.25 -20.72
N GLU A 107 -12.26 17.37 -21.15
CA GLU A 107 -11.55 18.30 -20.27
C GLU A 107 -12.50 18.99 -19.29
N GLU A 108 -13.66 19.47 -19.75
CA GLU A 108 -14.70 20.07 -18.90
C GLU A 108 -15.23 19.07 -17.87
N MET A 109 -15.46 17.81 -18.26
CA MET A 109 -15.86 16.76 -17.34
C MET A 109 -14.78 16.49 -16.29
N SER A 110 -13.51 16.47 -16.70
CA SER A 110 -12.38 16.30 -15.77
C SER A 110 -12.29 17.46 -14.78
N ASN A 111 -12.42 18.71 -15.23
CA ASN A 111 -12.41 19.88 -14.36
C ASN A 111 -13.59 19.86 -13.39
N TRP A 112 -14.80 19.53 -13.88
CA TRP A 112 -15.98 19.39 -13.03
C TRP A 112 -15.78 18.35 -11.94
N LEU A 113 -15.20 17.18 -12.27
CA LEU A 113 -14.87 16.15 -11.27
C LEU A 113 -13.90 16.67 -10.21
N ILE A 114 -12.81 17.30 -10.64
CA ILE A 114 -11.74 17.81 -9.75
C ILE A 114 -12.26 18.88 -8.79
N GLU A 115 -13.12 19.78 -9.27
CA GLU A 115 -13.58 20.93 -8.49
C GLU A 115 -14.79 20.62 -7.61
N ASN A 116 -15.74 19.79 -8.09
CA ASN A 116 -17.05 19.65 -7.46
C ASN A 116 -17.27 18.31 -6.76
N ILE A 117 -16.58 17.24 -7.18
CA ILE A 117 -16.87 15.87 -6.72
C ILE A 117 -15.71 15.28 -5.91
N LEU A 118 -14.50 15.28 -6.47
CA LEU A 118 -13.31 14.67 -5.89
C LEU A 118 -12.90 15.18 -4.48
N PRO A 119 -13.23 16.42 -4.06
CA PRO A 119 -13.02 16.83 -2.67
C PRO A 119 -13.80 15.99 -1.64
N ASN A 120 -14.92 15.37 -2.03
CA ASN A 120 -15.82 14.66 -1.12
C ASN A 120 -15.98 13.16 -1.43
N GLU A 121 -15.82 12.74 -2.68
CA GLU A 121 -15.97 11.35 -3.12
C GLU A 121 -14.84 10.97 -4.07
N GLN A 122 -14.05 9.96 -3.68
CA GLN A 122 -12.90 9.48 -4.46
C GLN A 122 -13.01 8.00 -4.85
N ARG A 123 -14.09 7.31 -4.45
CA ARG A 123 -14.30 5.91 -4.81
C ARG A 123 -14.63 5.80 -6.29
N PHE A 124 -14.02 4.82 -6.95
CA PHE A 124 -14.05 4.72 -8.40
C PHE A 124 -15.45 4.44 -8.97
N GLU A 125 -16.19 3.50 -8.39
CA GLU A 125 -17.49 3.07 -8.89
C GLU A 125 -18.58 4.15 -8.77
N PRO A 126 -18.73 4.86 -7.63
CA PRO A 126 -19.62 6.01 -7.54
C PRO A 126 -19.26 7.13 -8.52
N LEU A 127 -17.97 7.38 -8.74
CA LEU A 127 -17.52 8.40 -9.70
C LEU A 127 -17.97 8.07 -11.12
N LEU A 128 -17.86 6.81 -11.56
CA LEU A 128 -18.34 6.39 -12.88
C LEU A 128 -19.84 6.67 -13.03
N GLN A 129 -20.66 6.36 -12.03
CA GLN A 129 -22.10 6.63 -12.07
C GLN A 129 -22.39 8.13 -12.25
N LEU A 130 -21.70 8.98 -11.49
CA LEU A 130 -21.84 10.43 -11.58
C LEU A 130 -21.42 10.98 -12.94
N ILE A 131 -20.35 10.44 -13.53
CA ILE A 131 -19.89 10.86 -14.86
C ILE A 131 -20.93 10.52 -15.93
N TYR A 132 -21.47 9.30 -15.91
CA TYR A 132 -22.51 8.90 -16.87
C TYR A 132 -23.78 9.74 -16.70
N GLN A 133 -24.19 10.01 -15.46
CA GLN A 133 -25.31 10.90 -15.19
C GLN A 133 -25.05 12.30 -15.74
N ARG A 134 -23.85 12.85 -15.54
CA ARG A 134 -23.49 14.19 -16.01
C ARG A 134 -23.48 14.28 -17.55
N PHE A 135 -22.96 13.27 -18.24
CA PHE A 135 -23.02 13.21 -19.71
C PHE A 135 -24.48 13.21 -20.20
N ARG A 136 -25.37 12.47 -19.52
CA ARG A 136 -26.80 12.45 -19.84
C ARG A 136 -27.47 13.81 -19.64
N GLU A 137 -27.18 14.50 -18.53
CA GLU A 137 -27.67 15.86 -18.25
C GLU A 137 -27.24 16.87 -19.32
N LEU A 138 -26.01 16.74 -19.81
CA LEU A 138 -25.45 17.61 -20.86
C LEU A 138 -25.88 17.21 -22.27
N GLN A 139 -26.65 16.13 -22.43
CA GLN A 139 -27.05 15.56 -23.72
C GLN A 139 -25.82 15.24 -24.61
N ILE A 140 -24.76 14.74 -23.99
CA ILE A 140 -23.54 14.31 -24.66
C ILE A 140 -23.47 12.79 -24.57
N GLU A 141 -23.26 12.11 -25.69
CA GLU A 141 -22.99 10.68 -25.68
C GLU A 141 -21.66 10.46 -24.95
N PRO A 142 -21.63 9.66 -23.87
CA PRO A 142 -20.41 9.39 -23.15
C PRO A 142 -19.39 8.70 -24.09
N PRO A 143 -18.09 8.99 -23.93
CA PRO A 143 -17.03 8.24 -24.58
C PRO A 143 -17.09 6.74 -24.27
N THR A 144 -16.23 5.94 -24.89
CA THR A 144 -16.18 4.50 -24.59
C THR A 144 -15.90 4.26 -23.09
N PRO A 145 -16.35 3.13 -22.49
CA PRO A 145 -16.11 2.86 -21.08
C PRO A 145 -14.64 2.96 -20.70
N GLN A 146 -13.75 2.46 -21.54
CA GLN A 146 -12.31 2.56 -21.35
C GLN A 146 -11.81 4.02 -21.34
N GLN A 147 -12.38 4.88 -22.19
CA GLN A 147 -12.05 6.32 -22.20
C GLN A 147 -12.56 7.01 -20.93
N VAL A 148 -13.78 6.68 -20.47
CA VAL A 148 -14.35 7.21 -19.22
C VAL A 148 -13.55 6.76 -18.01
N GLU A 149 -13.18 5.49 -17.92
CA GLU A 149 -12.31 4.98 -16.85
C GLU A 149 -10.96 5.69 -16.84
N ARG A 150 -10.34 5.86 -18.01
CA ARG A 150 -9.06 6.58 -18.13
C ARG A 150 -9.18 8.04 -17.69
N LEU A 151 -10.24 8.72 -18.12
CA LEU A 151 -10.55 10.10 -17.70
C LEU A 151 -10.70 10.16 -16.18
N THR A 152 -11.47 9.25 -15.59
CA THR A 152 -11.71 9.19 -14.14
C THR A 152 -10.41 9.01 -13.37
N ARG A 153 -9.58 8.03 -13.77
CA ARG A 153 -8.27 7.79 -13.14
C ARG A 153 -7.34 8.99 -13.27
N SER A 154 -7.34 9.63 -14.44
CA SER A 154 -6.55 10.85 -14.69
C SER A 154 -7.00 12.01 -13.81
N ALA A 155 -8.31 12.22 -13.66
CA ALA A 155 -8.87 13.28 -12.83
C ALA A 155 -8.54 13.06 -11.34
N ILE A 156 -8.67 11.82 -10.84
CA ILE A 156 -8.27 11.45 -9.47
C ILE A 156 -6.79 11.79 -9.25
N HIS A 157 -5.90 11.30 -10.13
CA HIS A 157 -4.47 11.53 -9.98
C HIS A 157 -4.10 13.02 -10.05
N GLN A 158 -4.76 13.78 -10.93
CA GLN A 158 -4.55 15.22 -11.03
C GLN A 158 -5.05 15.96 -9.78
N HIS A 159 -6.18 15.57 -9.21
CA HIS A 159 -6.69 16.11 -7.95
C HIS A 159 -5.73 15.83 -6.79
N GLU A 160 -5.30 14.57 -6.63
CA GLU A 160 -4.32 14.18 -5.59
C GLU A 160 -3.01 14.95 -5.73
N THR A 161 -2.49 15.08 -6.96
CA THR A 161 -1.25 15.81 -7.23
C THR A 161 -1.39 17.30 -6.90
N LYS A 162 -2.51 17.93 -7.30
CA LYS A 162 -2.80 19.34 -6.94
C LYS A 162 -2.90 19.52 -5.44
N PHE A 163 -3.60 18.62 -4.76
CA PHE A 163 -3.76 18.63 -3.31
C PHE A 163 -2.41 18.52 -2.58
N CYS A 164 -1.57 17.54 -2.95
CA CYS A 164 -0.24 17.37 -2.40
C CYS A 164 0.67 18.58 -2.66
N ASN A 165 0.66 19.13 -3.89
CA ASN A 165 1.45 20.31 -4.23
C ASN A 165 1.00 21.56 -3.45
N GLN A 166 -0.30 21.72 -3.22
CA GLN A 166 -0.84 22.80 -2.39
C GLN A 166 -0.34 22.70 -0.95
N ILE A 167 -0.32 21.50 -0.37
CA ILE A 167 0.24 21.28 0.98
C ILE A 167 1.75 21.56 0.98
N PHE A 168 2.48 20.99 0.02
CA PHE A 168 3.92 21.15 -0.09
C PHE A 168 4.33 22.63 -0.23
N SER A 169 3.57 23.41 -1.01
CA SER A 169 3.82 24.85 -1.21
C SER A 169 3.69 25.70 0.07
N GLN A 170 3.05 25.18 1.12
CA GLN A 170 2.93 25.85 2.42
C GLN A 170 4.14 25.60 3.33
N LEU A 171 5.05 24.70 2.95
CA LEU A 171 6.24 24.38 3.73
C LEU A 171 7.37 25.38 3.41
N THR A 172 8.00 25.92 4.45
CA THR A 172 9.20 26.75 4.30
C THR A 172 10.42 25.87 4.01
N PRO A 173 11.49 26.41 3.40
CA PRO A 173 12.74 25.67 3.20
C PRO A 173 13.29 25.07 4.50
N THR A 174 13.18 25.81 5.61
CA THR A 174 13.57 25.31 6.94
C THR A 174 12.71 24.14 7.40
N ASN A 175 11.39 24.18 7.19
CA ASN A 175 10.51 23.05 7.54
C ASN A 175 10.86 21.80 6.73
N ILE A 176 11.17 21.96 5.43
CA ILE A 176 11.57 20.86 4.57
C ILE A 176 12.86 20.23 5.09
N GLU A 177 13.89 21.03 5.37
CA GLU A 177 15.17 20.54 5.92
C GLU A 177 14.99 19.80 7.25
N GLN A 178 14.11 20.29 8.13
CA GLN A 178 13.81 19.61 9.40
C GLN A 178 13.03 18.30 9.20
N ILE A 179 12.08 18.26 8.27
CA ILE A 179 11.36 17.02 7.94
C ILE A 179 12.30 16.01 7.30
N ASP A 180 13.17 16.44 6.38
CA ASP A 180 14.18 15.59 5.75
C ASP A 180 15.12 15.01 6.81
N LEU A 181 15.53 15.80 7.81
CA LEU A 181 16.33 15.33 8.94
C LEU A 181 15.61 14.26 9.78
N LEU A 182 14.29 14.37 9.94
CA LEU A 182 13.47 13.38 10.65
C LEU A 182 13.31 12.09 9.83
N LEU A 183 13.33 12.19 8.50
CA LEU A 183 13.22 11.06 7.60
C LEU A 183 14.58 10.37 7.36
N THR A 184 15.69 11.08 7.51
CA THR A 184 17.04 10.51 7.54
C THR A 184 17.31 9.88 8.90
N THR A 185 16.70 8.73 9.16
CA THR A 185 17.19 7.86 10.21
C THR A 185 18.54 7.29 9.80
N GLU A 186 19.54 7.32 10.68
CA GLU A 186 20.75 6.49 10.51
C GLU A 186 20.39 4.98 10.40
N GLU A 187 19.13 4.63 10.70
CA GLU A 187 18.52 3.31 10.56
C GLU A 187 17.90 3.01 9.18
N THR A 188 17.48 3.99 8.35
CA THR A 188 17.01 3.69 6.98
C THR A 188 18.12 3.10 6.12
N ASN A 189 19.38 3.48 6.37
CA ASN A 189 20.54 2.83 5.76
C ASN A 189 20.81 1.41 6.29
N ASN A 190 20.18 0.99 7.39
CA ASN A 190 20.41 -0.32 8.02
C ASN A 190 19.20 -1.27 7.96
N ILE A 191 17.98 -0.78 7.70
CA ILE A 191 16.76 -1.59 7.65
C ILE A 191 16.29 -1.86 6.21
N GLU A 192 16.59 -0.97 5.26
CA GLU A 192 16.25 -1.20 3.84
C GLU A 192 17.37 -1.93 3.09
N LYS A 193 17.43 -3.25 3.30
CA LYS A 193 17.90 -4.32 2.36
C LYS A 193 18.19 -5.64 3.08
N ALA A 194 17.37 -6.00 4.07
CA ALA A 194 17.38 -7.35 4.63
C ALA A 194 16.57 -8.36 3.79
N ASP A 195 16.11 -8.01 2.59
CA ASP A 195 15.72 -8.97 1.54
C ASP A 195 16.97 -9.55 0.86
N SER A 196 17.81 -10.17 1.67
CA SER A 196 18.83 -11.11 1.20
C SER A 196 18.32 -12.53 1.41
N GLU A 197 17.25 -12.91 0.71
CA GLU A 197 16.76 -14.29 0.69
C GLU A 197 17.70 -15.28 -0.02
N LYS A 198 18.92 -14.85 -0.38
CA LYS A 198 20.00 -15.72 -0.86
C LYS A 198 21.36 -15.43 -0.23
N LEU A 199 21.41 -15.07 1.05
CA LEU A 199 22.67 -15.18 1.82
C LEU A 199 22.63 -16.45 2.68
N GLN A 200 23.43 -17.45 2.30
CA GLN A 200 23.59 -18.70 3.03
C GLN A 200 23.98 -18.46 4.50
N GLY A 201 22.97 -18.38 5.38
CA GLY A 201 23.08 -18.57 6.82
C GLY A 201 22.70 -17.36 7.67
N LYS A 202 21.44 -17.30 8.12
CA LYS A 202 20.97 -16.44 9.23
C LYS A 202 21.86 -16.53 10.51
N LEU A 203 22.65 -17.59 10.67
CA LEU A 203 23.65 -17.71 11.75
C LEU A 203 24.92 -16.85 11.54
N LYS A 204 25.38 -16.63 10.30
CA LYS A 204 26.65 -15.92 10.02
C LYS A 204 26.52 -14.40 10.16
N ALA A 205 25.35 -13.83 9.88
CA ALA A 205 25.09 -12.41 10.04
C ALA A 205 25.09 -11.98 11.52
N SER A 206 24.55 -12.82 12.42
CA SER A 206 24.51 -12.55 13.86
C SER A 206 25.91 -12.47 14.47
N ASP A 207 26.82 -13.38 14.10
CA ASP A 207 28.18 -13.39 14.65
C ASP A 207 28.92 -12.10 14.24
N LEU A 208 28.79 -11.65 12.98
CA LEU A 208 29.38 -10.39 12.53
C LEU A 208 28.87 -9.17 13.32
N ALA A 209 27.56 -9.12 13.60
CA ALA A 209 26.99 -8.04 14.39
C ALA A 209 27.61 -7.99 15.79
N PHE A 210 27.76 -9.14 16.47
CA PHE A 210 28.45 -9.21 17.75
C PHE A 210 29.92 -8.74 17.68
N ALA A 211 30.63 -9.04 16.59
CA ALA A 211 32.00 -8.58 16.39
C ALA A 211 32.09 -7.07 16.22
N PHE A 212 31.27 -6.48 15.33
CA PHE A 212 31.29 -5.05 15.06
C PHE A 212 30.85 -4.22 16.24
N THR A 213 29.75 -4.60 16.91
CA THR A 213 29.28 -3.90 18.11
C THR A 213 30.37 -3.84 19.18
N HIS A 214 31.04 -4.97 19.45
CA HIS A 214 32.17 -5.02 20.36
C HIS A 214 33.32 -4.09 19.94
N LEU A 215 33.73 -4.11 18.67
CA LEU A 215 34.80 -3.24 18.15
C LEU A 215 34.42 -1.75 18.17
N LEU A 216 33.13 -1.43 18.06
CA LEU A 216 32.61 -0.06 18.14
C LEU A 216 32.40 0.42 19.58
N GLY A 217 32.51 -0.47 20.57
CA GLY A 217 32.47 -0.14 21.99
C GLY A 217 31.08 -0.21 22.62
N PHE A 218 30.12 -0.89 22.00
CA PHE A 218 28.78 -1.13 22.57
C PHE A 218 28.39 -2.61 22.52
N GLN A 219 27.43 -3.00 23.35
CA GLN A 219 27.03 -4.40 23.46
C GLN A 219 25.74 -4.65 22.69
N LEU A 220 25.76 -5.68 21.83
CA LEU A 220 24.55 -6.19 21.19
C LEU A 220 23.81 -7.12 22.16
N MET A 221 22.54 -6.81 22.46
CA MET A 221 21.72 -7.58 23.40
C MET A 221 20.44 -8.12 22.74
N PRO A 222 20.53 -9.09 21.82
CA PRO A 222 19.39 -9.52 21.02
C PRO A 222 18.53 -10.56 21.75
N ARG A 223 17.21 -10.52 21.53
CA ARG A 223 16.33 -11.63 21.93
C ARG A 223 16.47 -12.82 20.96
N LEU A 224 17.11 -13.89 21.42
CA LEU A 224 17.32 -15.09 20.60
C LEU A 224 16.10 -16.05 20.68
N LYS A 225 15.24 -16.02 19.65
CA LYS A 225 14.00 -16.85 19.55
C LYS A 225 14.26 -18.36 19.74
N ARG A 226 15.41 -18.87 19.30
CA ARG A 226 15.79 -20.29 19.40
C ARG A 226 17.03 -20.45 20.29
N ILE A 227 16.94 -20.03 21.54
CA ILE A 227 18.07 -20.13 22.48
C ILE A 227 18.52 -21.60 22.69
N LYS A 228 17.58 -22.54 22.71
CA LYS A 228 17.84 -23.98 22.87
C LYS A 228 18.71 -24.61 21.77
N THR A 229 18.84 -23.96 20.62
CA THR A 229 19.66 -24.46 19.51
C THR A 229 21.02 -23.76 19.42
N GLN A 230 21.29 -22.77 20.29
CA GLN A 230 22.56 -22.06 20.28
C GLN A 230 23.66 -22.97 20.82
N LYS A 231 24.87 -22.80 20.27
CA LYS A 231 26.06 -23.53 20.68
C LYS A 231 27.07 -22.56 21.30
N LEU A 232 27.80 -23.03 22.29
CA LEU A 232 28.85 -22.29 22.97
C LEU A 232 30.21 -22.73 22.42
N TYR A 233 31.07 -21.77 22.05
CA TYR A 233 32.39 -22.09 21.52
C TYR A 233 33.40 -22.30 22.65
N HIS A 234 34.26 -23.30 22.49
CA HIS A 234 35.35 -23.50 23.43
C HIS A 234 36.38 -22.35 23.36
N PRO A 235 36.89 -21.86 24.51
CA PRO A 235 37.97 -20.89 24.51
C PRO A 235 39.25 -21.46 23.88
N TYR A 236 39.68 -22.68 24.24
CA TYR A 236 40.94 -23.26 23.77
C TYR A 236 40.81 -24.74 23.44
N THR A 237 41.79 -25.27 22.70
CA THR A 237 41.96 -26.71 22.47
C THR A 237 42.26 -27.43 23.80
N GLY A 238 41.87 -28.70 23.91
CA GLY A 238 42.22 -29.57 25.05
C GLY A 238 41.37 -29.43 26.32
N HIS A 239 40.38 -28.53 26.36
CA HIS A 239 39.52 -28.30 27.52
C HIS A 239 38.11 -28.90 27.36
N SER A 240 37.93 -29.90 26.49
CA SER A 240 36.61 -30.50 26.26
C SER A 240 36.09 -31.15 27.54
N ASP A 241 36.92 -31.92 28.24
CA ASP A 241 36.50 -32.71 29.41
C ASP A 241 36.28 -31.87 30.68
N ALA A 242 36.66 -30.60 30.66
CA ALA A 242 36.50 -29.69 31.81
C ALA A 242 35.02 -29.34 32.09
N TYR A 243 34.12 -29.57 31.13
CA TYR A 243 32.70 -29.17 31.22
C TYR A 243 31.75 -30.32 30.86
N PRO A 244 31.65 -31.37 31.70
CA PRO A 244 30.87 -32.58 31.36
C PRO A 244 29.38 -32.29 31.13
N ASN A 245 28.79 -31.40 31.92
CA ASN A 245 27.37 -31.06 31.82
C ASN A 245 27.02 -30.15 30.62
N LEU A 246 28.03 -29.51 29.99
CA LEU A 246 27.83 -28.60 28.88
C LEU A 246 28.19 -29.23 27.52
N GLN A 247 28.71 -30.46 27.48
CA GLN A 247 29.07 -31.15 26.24
C GLN A 247 27.99 -31.09 25.14
N PRO A 248 26.68 -31.25 25.45
CA PRO A 248 25.65 -31.22 24.42
C PRO A 248 25.51 -29.88 23.69
N ILE A 249 25.96 -28.77 24.30
CA ILE A 249 25.84 -27.41 23.76
C ILE A 249 27.17 -26.82 23.33
N LEU A 250 28.30 -27.45 23.67
CA LEU A 250 29.61 -26.99 23.28
C LEU A 250 29.93 -27.34 21.82
N THR A 251 30.79 -26.54 21.20
CA THR A 251 31.29 -26.73 19.84
C THR A 251 32.78 -26.43 19.75
N ARG A 252 33.36 -26.58 18.56
CA ARG A 252 34.80 -26.44 18.30
C ARG A 252 35.42 -25.19 18.94
N PRO A 253 36.74 -25.21 19.24
CA PRO A 253 37.43 -24.07 19.81
C PRO A 253 37.50 -22.86 18.85
N ILE A 254 37.62 -21.68 19.46
CA ILE A 254 37.86 -20.42 18.77
C ILE A 254 39.28 -20.39 18.18
N ASN A 255 39.40 -19.91 16.94
CA ASN A 255 40.69 -19.69 16.32
C ASN A 255 41.24 -18.29 16.66
N TRP A 256 41.93 -18.19 17.80
CA TRP A 256 42.53 -16.93 18.25
C TRP A 256 43.64 -16.42 17.35
N ASP A 257 44.38 -17.29 16.68
CA ASP A 257 45.48 -16.87 15.79
C ASP A 257 44.95 -16.11 14.58
N LEU A 258 43.81 -16.54 14.04
CA LEU A 258 43.13 -15.82 12.96
C LEU A 258 42.66 -14.43 13.39
N ILE A 259 42.11 -14.31 14.62
CA ILE A 259 41.71 -13.02 15.20
C ILE A 259 42.94 -12.11 15.32
N ARG A 260 44.05 -12.61 15.87
CA ARG A 260 45.31 -11.85 16.05
C ARG A 260 45.88 -11.39 14.70
N GLN A 261 45.98 -12.28 13.72
CA GLN A 261 46.53 -11.98 12.40
C GLN A 261 45.75 -10.91 11.64
N GLN A 262 44.45 -10.77 11.90
CA GLN A 262 43.56 -9.85 11.19
C GLN A 262 43.08 -8.67 12.03
N TYR A 263 43.61 -8.50 13.26
CA TYR A 263 43.14 -7.49 14.21
C TYR A 263 43.15 -6.07 13.61
N ASP A 264 44.26 -5.64 13.03
CA ASP A 264 44.39 -4.30 12.44
C ASP A 264 43.39 -4.07 11.32
N GLN A 265 43.11 -5.10 10.51
CA GLN A 265 42.12 -5.01 9.43
C GLN A 265 40.71 -4.91 10.00
N MET A 266 40.37 -5.68 11.04
CA MET A 266 39.07 -5.58 11.71
C MET A 266 38.84 -4.20 12.31
N VAL A 267 39.85 -3.63 13.00
CA VAL A 267 39.79 -2.27 13.54
C VAL A 267 39.64 -1.23 12.44
N LYS A 268 40.33 -1.41 11.31
CA LYS A 268 40.18 -0.51 10.14
C LYS A 268 38.76 -0.51 9.60
N TYR A 269 38.13 -1.67 9.45
CA TYR A 269 36.73 -1.76 9.00
C TYR A 269 35.74 -1.18 10.01
N ALA A 270 35.93 -1.45 11.31
CA ALA A 270 35.09 -0.86 12.36
C ALA A 270 35.24 0.67 12.42
N THR A 271 36.46 1.18 12.26
CA THR A 271 36.72 2.64 12.19
C THR A 271 36.10 3.25 10.95
N ALA A 272 36.18 2.58 9.79
CA ALA A 272 35.57 3.07 8.55
C ALA A 272 34.04 3.21 8.68
N LEU A 273 33.40 2.25 9.35
CA LEU A 273 31.98 2.30 9.71
C LEU A 273 31.68 3.47 10.66
N ARG A 274 32.45 3.61 11.74
CA ARG A 274 32.27 4.69 12.72
C ARG A 274 32.42 6.09 12.10
N LEU A 275 33.32 6.24 11.14
CA LEU A 275 33.56 7.51 10.45
C LEU A 275 32.64 7.73 9.23
N GLY A 276 31.75 6.79 8.91
CA GLY A 276 30.85 6.89 7.75
C GLY A 276 31.57 6.86 6.39
N THR A 277 32.84 6.46 6.35
CA THR A 277 33.66 6.42 5.12
C THR A 277 33.40 5.19 4.25
N ALA A 278 32.66 4.21 4.78
CA ALA A 278 32.18 3.05 4.06
C ALA A 278 30.86 2.56 4.68
N GLU A 279 29.90 2.21 3.82
CA GLU A 279 28.62 1.63 4.25
C GLU A 279 28.77 0.15 4.67
N THR A 280 27.96 -0.28 5.64
CA THR A 280 27.85 -1.66 6.15
C THR A 280 27.60 -2.65 5.02
N GLU A 281 26.69 -2.32 4.11
CA GLU A 281 26.35 -3.17 2.97
C GLU A 281 27.52 -3.30 1.98
N ALA A 282 28.27 -2.22 1.73
CA ALA A 282 29.44 -2.23 0.87
C ALA A 282 30.57 -3.12 1.43
N ILE A 283 30.78 -3.07 2.75
CA ILE A 283 31.73 -3.94 3.45
C ILE A 283 31.30 -5.42 3.35
N LEU A 284 30.03 -5.72 3.59
CA LEU A 284 29.50 -7.09 3.49
C LEU A 284 29.53 -7.63 2.05
N LYS A 285 29.14 -6.81 1.05
CA LYS A 285 29.22 -7.16 -0.38
C LYS A 285 30.64 -7.45 -0.82
N ARG A 286 31.63 -6.73 -0.28
CA ARG A 286 33.05 -6.97 -0.58
C ARG A 286 33.51 -8.34 -0.10
N PHE A 287 32.95 -8.84 1.01
CA PHE A 287 33.27 -10.17 1.54
C PHE A 287 32.54 -11.31 0.83
N SER A 288 31.42 -11.04 0.15
CA SER A 288 30.61 -12.06 -0.54
C SER A 288 30.85 -12.21 -2.05
N LYS A 289 31.52 -11.25 -2.70
CA LYS A 289 31.74 -11.25 -4.16
C LYS A 289 32.81 -12.22 -4.67
N ASN A 290 33.71 -12.70 -3.81
CA ASN A 290 34.81 -13.56 -4.22
C ASN A 290 34.54 -15.04 -3.90
N PRO A 291 34.95 -15.99 -4.76
CA PRO A 291 34.88 -17.42 -4.47
C PRO A 291 35.76 -17.82 -3.27
N ILE A 292 36.73 -16.98 -2.90
CA ILE A 292 37.58 -17.13 -1.72
C ILE A 292 37.06 -16.20 -0.62
N ILE A 293 36.68 -16.78 0.52
CA ILE A 293 36.22 -16.02 1.69
C ILE A 293 37.39 -15.22 2.25
N HIS A 294 37.23 -13.89 2.38
CA HIS A 294 38.28 -13.00 2.85
C HIS A 294 38.75 -13.34 4.28
N PRO A 295 40.07 -13.39 4.58
CA PRO A 295 40.57 -13.73 5.92
C PRO A 295 40.01 -12.86 7.05
N THR A 296 39.90 -11.54 6.83
CA THR A 296 39.30 -10.62 7.81
C THR A 296 37.83 -10.93 8.10
N TYR A 297 37.07 -11.41 7.11
CA TYR A 297 35.67 -11.81 7.34
C TYR A 297 35.59 -13.04 8.24
N LEU A 298 36.48 -14.02 8.03
CA LEU A 298 36.57 -15.19 8.89
C LEU A 298 37.01 -14.82 10.32
N ALA A 299 37.93 -13.87 10.46
CA ALA A 299 38.36 -13.35 11.76
C ALA A 299 37.22 -12.63 12.49
N LEU A 300 36.44 -11.79 11.80
CA LEU A 300 35.24 -11.15 12.36
C LEU A 300 34.22 -12.19 12.82
N LEU A 301 34.02 -13.28 12.07
CA LEU A 301 33.15 -14.37 12.51
C LEU A 301 33.67 -15.07 13.77
N GLU A 302 34.98 -15.33 13.89
CA GLU A 302 35.56 -15.91 15.11
C GLU A 302 35.40 -14.97 16.31
N LEU A 303 35.70 -13.68 16.15
CA LEU A 303 35.47 -12.69 17.21
C LEU A 303 33.99 -12.62 17.60
N GLY A 304 33.10 -12.61 16.61
CA GLY A 304 31.65 -12.65 16.80
C GLY A 304 31.18 -13.82 17.64
N ARG A 305 31.74 -15.02 17.40
CA ARG A 305 31.45 -16.23 18.17
C ARG A 305 31.93 -16.13 19.61
N VAL A 306 33.08 -15.49 19.87
CA VAL A 306 33.57 -15.22 21.23
C VAL A 306 32.54 -14.37 21.97
N ILE A 307 32.23 -13.19 21.44
CA ILE A 307 31.34 -12.22 22.09
C ILE A 307 29.95 -12.79 22.27
N LYS A 308 29.42 -13.49 21.27
CA LYS A 308 28.14 -14.19 21.37
C LYS A 308 28.14 -15.29 22.42
N THR A 309 29.22 -16.06 22.56
CA THR A 309 29.33 -17.10 23.60
C THR A 309 29.30 -16.47 24.99
N ILE A 310 30.03 -15.36 25.19
CA ILE A 310 30.02 -14.59 26.44
C ILE A 310 28.60 -14.09 26.75
N PHE A 311 27.95 -13.45 25.78
CA PHE A 311 26.57 -12.96 25.92
C PHE A 311 25.61 -14.10 26.26
N LEU A 312 25.71 -15.26 25.61
CA LEU A 312 24.84 -16.41 25.88
C LEU A 312 25.00 -16.93 27.31
N CYS A 313 26.24 -17.00 27.82
CA CYS A 313 26.48 -17.40 29.21
C CYS A 313 25.84 -16.41 30.18
N GLN A 314 26.08 -15.10 30.00
CA GLN A 314 25.48 -14.05 30.83
C GLN A 314 23.94 -14.08 30.75
N TYR A 315 23.39 -14.22 29.55
CA TYR A 315 21.94 -14.27 29.33
C TYR A 315 21.28 -15.49 30.00
N LEU A 316 21.97 -16.63 30.07
CA LEU A 316 21.46 -17.84 30.72
C LEU A 316 21.63 -17.81 32.25
N GLU A 317 22.66 -17.16 32.75
CA GLU A 317 22.94 -17.04 34.18
C GLU A 317 22.09 -15.93 34.84
N GLU A 318 22.15 -14.72 34.29
CA GLU A 318 21.65 -13.52 34.94
C GLU A 318 20.20 -13.18 34.54
N GLU A 319 19.31 -13.07 35.51
CA GLU A 319 17.93 -12.64 35.26
C GLU A 319 17.83 -11.18 34.83
N ALA A 320 18.69 -10.31 35.37
CA ALA A 320 18.71 -8.88 35.05
C ALA A 320 18.92 -8.64 33.54
N VAL A 321 19.89 -9.34 32.93
CA VAL A 321 20.15 -9.28 31.49
C VAL A 321 18.93 -9.73 30.68
N ARG A 322 18.23 -10.79 31.11
CA ARG A 322 17.01 -11.26 30.43
C ARG A 322 15.88 -10.24 30.49
N ARG A 323 15.71 -9.56 31.64
CA ARG A 323 14.70 -8.50 31.80
C ARG A 323 15.00 -7.33 30.89
N GLU A 324 16.25 -6.85 30.86
CA GLU A 324 16.69 -5.76 29.99
C GLU A 324 16.47 -6.07 28.49
N VAL A 325 16.84 -7.28 28.05
CA VAL A 325 16.60 -7.72 26.65
C VAL A 325 15.10 -7.75 26.31
N ASN A 326 14.25 -8.22 27.23
CA ASN A 326 12.80 -8.23 27.00
C ASN A 326 12.19 -6.82 27.04
N GLU A 327 12.68 -5.94 27.91
CA GLU A 327 12.28 -4.52 27.93
C GLU A 327 12.58 -3.84 26.61
N GLY A 328 13.78 -4.05 26.04
CA GLY A 328 14.14 -3.54 24.71
C GLY A 328 13.24 -4.08 23.60
N LEU A 329 12.88 -5.37 23.65
CA LEU A 329 11.96 -5.96 22.69
C LEU A 329 10.56 -5.33 22.75
N ASN A 330 10.04 -5.08 23.96
CA ASN A 330 8.73 -4.46 24.14
C ASN A 330 8.64 -3.07 23.48
N VAL A 331 9.73 -2.32 23.42
CA VAL A 331 9.78 -1.03 22.73
C VAL A 331 9.58 -1.21 21.22
N VAL A 332 10.30 -2.16 20.62
CA VAL A 332 10.19 -2.48 19.19
C VAL A 332 8.80 -3.05 18.85
N GLU A 333 8.25 -3.91 19.71
CA GLU A 333 6.90 -4.45 19.50
C GLU A 333 5.82 -3.37 19.61
N ARG A 334 5.94 -2.44 20.57
CA ARG A 334 5.04 -1.27 20.64
C ARG A 334 5.18 -0.37 19.42
N TRP A 335 6.40 -0.14 18.95
CA TRP A 335 6.68 0.62 17.75
C TRP A 335 6.02 -0.01 16.51
N ASN A 336 6.14 -1.33 16.34
CA ASN A 336 5.45 -2.07 15.29
C ASN A 336 3.92 -2.01 15.44
N GLY A 337 3.40 -2.14 16.67
CA GLY A 337 1.96 -2.01 16.92
C GLY A 337 1.40 -0.63 16.57
N VAL A 338 2.18 0.44 16.77
CA VAL A 338 1.83 1.79 16.29
C VAL A 338 1.78 1.83 14.77
N ASN A 339 2.73 1.19 14.09
CA ASN A 339 2.76 1.15 12.63
C ASN A 339 1.54 0.42 12.06
N ASP A 340 1.19 -0.74 12.61
CA ASP A 340 -0.01 -1.49 12.20
C ASP A 340 -1.29 -0.67 12.44
N PHE A 341 -1.33 0.11 13.52
CA PHE A 341 -2.45 0.98 13.87
C PHE A 341 -2.59 2.19 12.91
N ILE A 342 -1.48 2.85 12.56
CA ILE A 342 -1.47 3.97 11.62
C ILE A 342 -1.73 3.48 10.19
N PHE A 343 -1.11 2.36 9.81
CA PHE A 343 -1.19 1.77 8.47
C PHE A 343 -2.37 0.78 8.36
N TYR A 344 -3.56 1.18 8.82
CA TYR A 344 -4.73 0.29 8.86
C TYR A 344 -5.40 0.07 7.48
N GLY A 345 -5.15 0.94 6.50
CA GLY A 345 -5.74 0.89 5.16
C GLY A 345 -5.29 -0.35 4.38
N LYS A 346 -6.21 -1.01 3.67
CA LYS A 346 -5.95 -2.25 2.90
C LYS A 346 -5.28 -3.38 3.70
N GLY A 347 -5.52 -3.44 5.01
CA GLY A 347 -4.97 -4.50 5.88
C GLY A 347 -3.49 -4.33 6.22
N GLY A 348 -2.92 -3.14 6.02
CA GLY A 348 -1.50 -2.88 6.31
C GLY A 348 -0.53 -3.41 5.26
N GLU A 349 -1.02 -3.72 4.06
CA GLU A 349 -0.20 -4.24 2.97
C GLU A 349 0.20 -3.13 1.98
N PHE A 350 1.45 -3.19 1.52
CA PHE A 350 1.90 -2.35 0.41
C PHE A 350 1.18 -2.76 -0.87
N ALA A 351 0.31 -1.87 -1.37
CA ALA A 351 -0.52 -2.15 -2.54
C ALA A 351 0.22 -2.13 -3.89
N SER A 352 1.52 -1.84 -3.92
CA SER A 352 2.33 -1.65 -5.13
C SER A 352 3.65 -2.40 -5.05
N ASN A 353 4.06 -2.98 -6.18
CA ASN A 353 5.37 -3.62 -6.35
C ASN A 353 6.47 -2.63 -6.81
N ARG A 354 6.15 -1.34 -6.93
CA ARG A 354 7.13 -0.30 -7.30
C ARG A 354 7.87 0.17 -6.05
N LEU A 355 9.20 0.09 -6.08
CA LEU A 355 10.06 0.49 -4.96
C LEU A 355 9.80 1.93 -4.51
N GLU A 356 9.72 2.89 -5.44
CA GLU A 356 9.44 4.29 -5.11
C GLU A 356 8.11 4.48 -4.33
N THR A 357 7.07 3.71 -4.67
CA THR A 357 5.78 3.77 -3.98
C THR A 357 5.85 3.14 -2.58
N GLN A 358 6.65 2.08 -2.44
CA GLN A 358 6.89 1.43 -1.14
C GLN A 358 7.68 2.37 -0.23
N GLU A 359 8.77 2.94 -0.73
CA GLU A 359 9.61 3.93 -0.04
C GLU A 359 8.76 5.12 0.45
N LEU A 360 7.95 5.71 -0.44
CA LEU A 360 7.05 6.81 -0.06
C LEU A 360 6.09 6.41 1.07
N SER A 361 5.56 5.19 1.02
CA SER A 361 4.63 4.68 2.04
C SER A 361 5.35 4.51 3.39
N VAL A 362 6.57 3.96 3.39
CA VAL A 362 7.40 3.78 4.59
C VAL A 362 7.78 5.13 5.19
N LEU A 363 8.28 6.07 4.38
CA LEU A 363 8.66 7.40 4.84
C LEU A 363 7.47 8.18 5.40
N SER A 364 6.31 8.09 4.76
CA SER A 364 5.07 8.72 5.25
C SER A 364 4.63 8.13 6.59
N LEU A 365 4.69 6.79 6.73
CA LEU A 365 4.38 6.10 7.97
C LEU A 365 5.34 6.53 9.09
N HIS A 366 6.63 6.61 8.78
CA HIS A 366 7.65 7.04 9.72
C HIS A 366 7.41 8.48 10.22
N LEU A 367 7.08 9.41 9.31
CA LEU A 367 6.76 10.78 9.67
C LEU A 367 5.54 10.86 10.61
N LEU A 368 4.46 10.15 10.28
CA LEU A 368 3.25 10.12 11.11
C LEU A 368 3.53 9.55 12.50
N GLN A 369 4.39 8.54 12.58
CA GLN A 369 4.80 7.96 13.84
C GLN A 369 5.62 8.94 14.68
N ILE A 370 6.58 9.65 14.09
CA ILE A 370 7.35 10.69 14.79
C ILE A 370 6.40 11.76 15.33
N CYS A 371 5.44 12.21 14.52
CA CYS A 371 4.43 13.18 14.94
C CYS A 371 3.61 12.68 16.14
N LEU A 372 3.15 11.42 16.11
CA LEU A 372 2.42 10.81 17.22
C LEU A 372 3.26 10.73 18.49
N VAL A 373 4.52 10.28 18.38
CA VAL A 373 5.46 10.22 19.51
C VAL A 373 5.73 11.61 20.09
N TYR A 374 5.88 12.62 19.24
CA TYR A 374 6.09 14.00 19.65
C TYR A 374 4.90 14.56 20.44
N VAL A 375 3.68 14.41 19.91
CA VAL A 375 2.45 14.83 20.61
C VAL A 375 2.30 14.11 21.94
N ASN A 376 2.53 12.79 21.97
CA ASN A 376 2.48 12.01 23.20
C ASN A 376 3.52 12.48 24.22
N THR A 377 4.72 12.83 23.77
CA THR A 377 5.77 13.38 24.63
C THR A 377 5.33 14.69 25.27
N LEU A 378 4.75 15.62 24.49
CA LEU A 378 4.21 16.88 25.02
C LEU A 378 3.05 16.64 26.01
N MET A 379 2.14 15.71 25.70
CA MET A 379 1.03 15.35 26.59
C MET A 379 1.56 14.78 27.91
N ILE A 380 2.50 13.83 27.86
CA ILE A 380 3.12 13.24 29.04
C ILE A 380 3.85 14.32 29.86
N GLN A 381 4.64 15.19 29.23
CA GLN A 381 5.31 16.30 29.91
C GLN A 381 4.31 17.21 30.63
N SER A 382 3.19 17.54 29.98
CA SER A 382 2.14 18.38 30.56
C SER A 382 1.48 17.73 31.78
N VAL A 383 1.34 16.40 31.79
CA VAL A 383 0.80 15.64 32.92
C VAL A 383 1.83 15.57 34.04
N LEU A 384 3.08 15.23 33.74
CA LEU A 384 4.15 15.09 34.74
C LEU A 384 4.53 16.42 35.41
N ALA A 385 4.33 17.55 34.72
CA ALA A 385 4.54 18.88 35.29
C ALA A 385 3.50 19.27 36.37
N GLN A 386 2.43 18.50 36.53
CA GLN A 386 1.43 18.77 37.56
C GLN A 386 1.97 18.34 38.93
N LYS A 387 1.89 19.25 39.92
CA LYS A 387 2.37 19.02 41.31
C LYS A 387 1.87 17.72 41.97
N HIS A 388 0.73 17.20 41.51
CA HIS A 388 0.19 15.93 41.97
C HIS A 388 1.14 14.73 41.75
N TRP A 389 1.98 14.78 40.71
CA TRP A 389 2.84 13.66 40.30
C TRP A 389 4.27 13.75 40.82
N GLU A 390 4.75 14.91 41.28
CA GLU A 390 6.15 15.18 41.69
C GLU A 390 6.72 14.20 42.73
N GLN A 391 5.88 13.59 43.57
CA GLN A 391 6.31 12.66 44.63
C GLN A 391 5.64 11.29 44.56
N LYS A 392 4.87 11.01 43.50
CA LYS A 392 4.16 9.75 43.34
C LYS A 392 4.91 8.70 42.52
N LEU A 393 5.83 9.13 41.67
CA LEU A 393 6.56 8.27 40.75
C LEU A 393 7.95 7.97 41.31
N THR A 394 8.29 6.68 41.37
CA THR A 394 9.64 6.21 41.67
C THR A 394 10.53 6.31 40.43
N ALA A 395 11.84 6.15 40.60
CA ALA A 395 12.76 6.07 39.46
C ALA A 395 12.41 4.93 38.48
N THR A 396 11.87 3.82 38.99
CA THR A 396 11.40 2.69 38.18
C THR A 396 10.17 3.07 37.36
N ASP A 397 9.23 3.82 37.95
CA ASP A 397 8.02 4.27 37.25
C ASP A 397 8.39 5.24 36.12
N LEU A 398 9.27 6.20 36.39
CA LEU A 398 9.75 7.16 35.39
C LEU A 398 10.45 6.45 34.22
N ARG A 399 11.24 5.41 34.50
CA ARG A 399 11.88 4.58 33.47
C ARG A 399 10.87 3.83 32.60
N ALA A 400 9.70 3.49 33.13
CA ALA A 400 8.67 2.73 32.43
C ALA A 400 7.77 3.59 31.53
N ILE A 401 7.83 4.92 31.66
CA ILE A 401 7.02 5.83 30.83
C ILE A 401 7.52 5.78 29.38
N THR A 402 6.59 5.52 28.46
CA THR A 402 6.87 5.50 27.02
C THR A 402 5.87 6.38 26.26
N PRO A 403 6.35 7.19 25.30
CA PRO A 403 5.46 7.95 24.41
C PRO A 403 4.85 7.08 23.29
N LEU A 404 5.13 5.77 23.24
CA LEU A 404 4.62 4.85 22.20
C LEU A 404 3.20 4.32 22.51
N ILE A 405 2.36 5.14 23.13
CA ILE A 405 0.95 4.81 23.42
C ILE A 405 0.04 5.34 22.30
N PHE A 406 -0.93 4.56 21.85
CA PHE A 406 -1.78 4.96 20.72
C PHE A 406 -3.27 4.70 20.95
N SER A 407 -3.64 4.07 22.07
CA SER A 407 -5.04 3.74 22.41
C SER A 407 -5.95 4.96 22.61
N HIS A 408 -5.39 6.15 22.79
CA HIS A 408 -6.14 7.41 22.92
C HIS A 408 -6.30 8.14 21.58
N VAL A 409 -5.65 7.66 20.51
CA VAL A 409 -5.75 8.23 19.17
C VAL A 409 -6.90 7.53 18.44
N ASN A 410 -7.69 8.29 17.68
CA ASN A 410 -8.72 7.74 16.80
C ASN A 410 -8.31 7.99 15.35
N PRO A 411 -7.88 6.95 14.60
CA PRO A 411 -7.35 7.11 13.25
C PRO A 411 -8.47 7.35 12.23
N TYR A 412 -9.72 7.03 12.58
CA TYR A 412 -10.89 7.18 11.72
C TYR A 412 -11.51 8.58 11.77
N GLY A 413 -11.02 9.45 12.66
CA GLY A 413 -11.61 10.76 12.90
C GLY A 413 -12.97 10.68 13.61
N THR A 414 -13.64 11.83 13.71
CA THR A 414 -14.96 11.93 14.34
C THR A 414 -16.02 12.24 13.29
N PHE A 415 -17.01 11.36 13.17
CA PHE A 415 -18.16 11.57 12.29
C PHE A 415 -19.26 12.26 13.09
N LYS A 416 -19.42 13.57 12.91
CA LYS A 416 -20.59 14.29 13.41
C LYS A 416 -21.68 14.21 12.35
N LEU A 417 -22.66 13.35 12.59
CA LEU A 417 -23.83 13.24 11.73
C LEU A 417 -24.81 14.36 12.11
N ASP A 418 -25.09 15.26 11.18
CA ASP A 418 -26.23 16.16 11.31
C ASP A 418 -27.51 15.37 11.01
N MET A 419 -28.24 15.01 12.06
CA MET A 419 -29.49 14.27 11.93
C MET A 419 -30.64 15.12 11.38
N THR A 420 -30.45 16.44 11.25
CA THR A 420 -31.42 17.37 10.65
C THR A 420 -31.17 17.59 9.16
N GLU A 421 -29.96 17.34 8.68
CA GLU A 421 -29.61 17.42 7.26
C GLU A 421 -29.89 16.07 6.57
N ARG A 422 -30.94 16.03 5.76
CA ARG A 422 -31.27 14.85 4.97
C ARG A 422 -30.32 14.78 3.77
N ILE A 423 -29.50 13.75 3.69
CA ILE A 423 -28.58 13.53 2.56
C ILE A 423 -29.38 13.53 1.25
N ALA A 424 -29.19 14.57 0.44
CA ALA A 424 -30.01 14.88 -0.74
C ALA A 424 -30.09 13.77 -1.81
N ARG A 425 -29.21 12.76 -1.72
CA ARG A 425 -29.10 11.66 -2.69
C ARG A 425 -29.65 10.30 -2.24
N LEU A 426 -30.10 10.15 -0.98
CA LEU A 426 -30.79 8.92 -0.56
C LEU A 426 -32.21 8.81 -1.13
N THR A 427 -32.77 9.91 -1.67
CA THR A 427 -34.10 9.96 -2.27
C THR A 427 -34.17 9.54 -3.74
N GLN A 428 -33.05 9.32 -4.44
CA GLN A 428 -33.06 8.94 -5.87
C GLN A 428 -32.91 7.44 -6.14
N LEU A 429 -32.81 6.59 -5.10
CA LEU A 429 -32.71 5.14 -5.24
C LEU A 429 -33.98 4.38 -4.80
N SER A 430 -35.11 5.07 -4.65
CA SER A 430 -36.40 4.40 -4.44
C SER A 430 -37.48 5.02 -5.33
N VAL A 431 -38.08 4.16 -6.17
CA VAL A 431 -39.37 4.32 -6.86
C VAL A 431 -39.28 5.23 -8.11
N ALA A 432 -39.61 4.82 -9.33
CA ALA A 432 -40.24 3.62 -9.88
C ALA A 432 -39.52 3.21 -11.16
#